data_AF-A0A218VSZ0-F1
#
_entry.id   AF-A0A218VSZ0-F1
#
_cell.length_a   1.000
_cell.length_b   1.000
_cell.length_c   1.000
_cell.angle_alpha   90.00
_cell.angle_beta   90.00
_cell.angle_gamma   90.00
#
_symmetry.space_group_name_H-M   'P 1'
#
loop_
_entity.id
_entity.type
_entity.pdbx_description
1 polymer ?
#
loop_
_entity_poly.entity_id
_entity_poly.type
_entity_poly.pdbx_seq_one_letter_code
_entity_poly.pdbx_strand_id
1 'polypeptide(L)'
;MGLRKFAVLLCAEDSEYVKSKYAGYFGVFKAMLAGPGEEWDVFRVTRGELPRDEAEIGLYDGFVITGSCSDAHGSDRWIHDLLDFLKKLDSLKKKVLGICFGHQVIY
;
A
#
# COMPACT_ATOMS: atom_id res chain seq x y z
N MET A 1 14.42 11.39 -17.81
CA MET A 1 14.10 11.14 -16.40
C MET A 1 13.09 10.00 -16.40
N GLY A 2 13.42 8.85 -15.81
CA GLY A 2 12.51 7.70 -15.80
C GLY A 2 11.24 8.04 -15.03
N LEU A 3 10.08 7.60 -15.52
CA LEU A 3 8.83 7.65 -14.76
C LEU A 3 9.05 6.92 -13.44
N ARG A 4 8.83 7.60 -12.31
CA ARG A 4 8.87 6.96 -10.98
C ARG A 4 7.50 6.37 -10.70
N LYS A 5 7.46 5.11 -10.28
CA LYS A 5 6.22 4.37 -10.08
C LYS A 5 6.10 3.91 -8.64
N PHE A 6 4.96 4.19 -8.01
CA PHE A 6 4.68 3.85 -6.62
C PHE A 6 3.38 3.06 -6.49
N ALA A 7 3.27 2.27 -5.43
CA ALA A 7 2.07 1.50 -5.13
C ALA A 7 1.54 1.83 -3.73
N VAL A 8 0.23 2.00 -3.61
CA VAL A 8 -0.47 2.13 -2.33
C VAL A 8 -1.10 0.80 -1.95
N LEU A 9 -0.63 0.22 -0.86
CA LEU A 9 -1.19 -0.96 -0.21
C LEU A 9 -2.33 -0.51 0.72
N LEU A 10 -3.54 -0.51 0.19
CA LEU A 10 -4.73 -0.06 0.89
C LEU A 10 -5.21 -1.13 1.88
N CYS A 11 -5.05 -0.84 3.17
CA CYS A 11 -5.40 -1.71 4.29
C CYS A 11 -6.75 -1.34 4.94
N ALA A 12 -7.52 -0.44 4.32
CA ALA A 12 -8.85 -0.02 4.77
C ALA A 12 -9.87 -0.11 3.64
N GLU A 13 -11.11 -0.41 3.99
CA GLU A 13 -12.20 -0.26 3.03
C GLU A 13 -12.62 1.21 2.91
N ASP A 14 -12.85 1.63 1.67
CA ASP A 14 -13.35 2.97 1.39
C ASP A 14 -14.78 3.11 1.94
N SER A 15 -15.00 4.04 2.87
CA SER A 15 -16.35 4.42 3.28
C SER A 15 -17.04 5.20 2.15
N GLU A 16 -18.38 5.15 2.09
CA GLU A 16 -19.15 5.91 1.08
C GLU A 16 -18.82 7.41 1.09
N TYR A 17 -18.59 7.97 2.27
CA TYR A 17 -18.17 9.36 2.44
C TYR A 17 -16.84 9.65 1.73
N VAL A 18 -15.82 8.81 1.94
CA VAL A 18 -14.48 9.01 1.37
C VAL A 18 -14.48 8.73 -0.14
N LYS A 19 -15.28 7.76 -0.61
CA LYS A 19 -15.51 7.54 -2.05
C LYS A 19 -16.07 8.78 -2.72
N SER A 20 -17.14 9.34 -2.15
CA SER A 20 -17.82 10.50 -2.72
C SER A 20 -16.95 11.76 -2.72
N LYS A 21 -16.22 12.00 -1.63
CA LYS A 21 -15.48 13.27 -1.44
C LYS A 21 -14.06 13.27 -2.00
N TYR A 22 -13.39 12.12 -2.01
CA TYR A 22 -11.96 12.02 -2.34
C TYR A 22 -11.63 10.94 -3.37
N ALA A 23 -12.64 10.34 -4.02
CA ALA A 23 -12.47 9.17 -4.89
C ALA A 23 -11.82 7.97 -4.16
N GLY A 24 -12.08 7.84 -2.85
CA GLY A 24 -11.51 6.81 -1.99
C GLY A 24 -10.21 7.24 -1.31
N TYR A 25 -9.72 6.42 -0.38
CA TYR A 25 -8.46 6.64 0.33
C TYR A 25 -7.27 6.70 -0.62
N PHE A 26 -7.31 5.96 -1.73
CA PHE A 26 -6.29 6.07 -2.76
C PHE A 26 -6.15 7.49 -3.31
N GLY A 27 -7.26 8.18 -3.57
CA GLY A 27 -7.24 9.57 -4.04
C GLY A 27 -6.63 10.52 -3.01
N VAL A 28 -6.86 10.28 -1.72
CA VAL A 28 -6.22 11.04 -0.62
C VAL A 28 -4.70 10.85 -0.64
N PHE A 29 -4.21 9.61 -0.68
CA PHE A 29 -2.77 9.34 -0.69
C PHE A 29 -2.08 9.84 -1.96
N LYS A 30 -2.73 9.68 -3.12
CA LYS A 30 -2.23 10.21 -4.38
C LYS A 30 -2.15 11.74 -4.33
N ALA A 31 -3.17 12.42 -3.82
CA ALA A 31 -3.16 13.89 -3.69
C ALA A 31 -2.09 14.39 -2.69
N MET A 32 -1.80 13.60 -1.65
CA MET A 32 -0.83 13.97 -0.62
C MET A 32 0.63 13.71 -1.02
N LEU A 33 0.90 12.63 -1.76
CA LEU A 33 2.25 12.13 -1.99
C LEU A 33 2.74 12.25 -3.45
N ALA A 34 1.83 12.31 -4.43
CA ALA A 34 2.24 12.26 -5.83
C ALA A 34 2.93 13.55 -6.28
N GLY A 35 4.14 13.40 -6.82
CA GLY A 35 4.87 14.43 -7.54
C GLY A 35 4.55 14.46 -9.04
N PRO A 36 5.02 15.50 -9.77
CA PRO A 36 4.85 15.58 -11.21
C PRO A 36 5.58 14.44 -11.94
N GLY A 37 4.88 13.77 -12.84
CA GLY A 37 5.43 12.66 -13.66
C GLY A 37 5.58 11.33 -12.91
N GLU A 38 4.89 11.16 -11.79
CA GLU A 38 4.86 9.90 -11.04
C GLU A 38 3.60 9.09 -11.35
N GLU A 39 3.77 7.78 -11.50
CA GLU A 39 2.67 6.82 -11.63
C GLU A 39 2.37 6.18 -10.29
N TRP A 40 1.07 6.00 -10.02
CA TRP A 40 0.59 5.50 -8.74
C TRP A 40 -0.47 4.45 -8.99
N ASP A 41 -0.24 3.25 -8.47
CA ASP A 41 -1.19 2.14 -8.47
C ASP A 41 -1.73 1.87 -7.06
N VAL A 42 -2.82 1.12 -6.97
CA VAL A 42 -3.44 0.71 -5.71
C VAL A 42 -3.65 -0.79 -5.67
N PHE A 43 -3.32 -1.39 -4.53
CA PHE A 43 -3.60 -2.78 -4.21
C PHE A 43 -4.47 -2.82 -2.96
N ARG A 44 -5.68 -3.39 -3.04
CA ARG A 44 -6.56 -3.53 -1.87
C ARG A 44 -6.19 -4.80 -1.13
N VAL A 45 -5.26 -4.65 -0.20
CA VAL A 45 -4.71 -5.77 0.58
C VAL A 45 -5.80 -6.50 1.37
N THR A 46 -6.80 -5.78 1.88
CA THR A 46 -7.96 -6.38 2.57
C THR A 46 -8.77 -7.33 1.68
N ARG A 47 -8.65 -7.21 0.35
CA ARG A 47 -9.28 -8.09 -0.64
C ARG A 47 -8.32 -9.15 -1.20
N GLY A 48 -7.12 -9.27 -0.63
CA GLY A 48 -6.07 -10.18 -1.09
C GLY A 48 -5.33 -9.69 -2.34
N GLU A 49 -5.45 -8.41 -2.70
CA GLU A 49 -4.71 -7.85 -3.83
C GLU A 49 -3.31 -7.42 -3.36
N LEU A 50 -2.29 -8.03 -3.95
CA LEU A 50 -0.86 -7.71 -3.79
C LEU A 50 -0.17 -7.95 -5.15
N PRO A 51 1.00 -7.33 -5.40
CA PRO A 51 1.85 -7.69 -6.53
C PRO A 51 2.14 -9.20 -6.54
N ARG A 52 2.03 -9.82 -7.71
CA ARG A 52 2.02 -11.28 -7.89
C ARG A 52 3.39 -11.90 -7.66
N ASP A 53 4.44 -11.22 -8.10
CA ASP A 53 5.80 -11.74 -8.15
C ASP A 53 6.85 -10.64 -8.10
N GLU A 54 8.12 -11.05 -7.98
CA GLU A 54 9.26 -10.13 -7.86
C GLU A 54 9.46 -9.25 -9.10
N ALA A 55 9.04 -9.70 -10.29
CA ALA A 55 9.13 -8.89 -11.50
C ALA A 55 8.12 -7.73 -11.44
N GLU A 56 6.89 -8.00 -10.99
CA GLU A 56 5.88 -6.96 -10.76
C GLU A 56 6.31 -5.99 -9.65
N ILE A 57 6.85 -6.49 -8.53
CA ILE A 57 7.44 -5.67 -7.46
C ILE A 57 8.59 -4.81 -8.00
N GLY A 58 9.37 -5.36 -8.94
CA GLY A 58 10.47 -4.69 -9.64
C GLY A 58 10.07 -3.38 -10.31
N LEU A 59 8.82 -3.28 -10.81
CA LEU A 59 8.30 -2.11 -11.51
C LEU A 59 8.09 -0.88 -10.62
N TYR A 60 8.07 -1.05 -9.29
CA TYR A 60 7.79 0.02 -8.34
C TYR A 60 9.07 0.50 -7.64
N ASP A 61 9.26 1.82 -7.59
CA ASP A 61 10.30 2.50 -6.83
C ASP A 61 10.04 2.48 -5.32
N GLY A 62 8.76 2.36 -4.91
CA GLY A 62 8.39 2.26 -3.51
C GLY A 62 6.92 1.94 -3.26
N PHE A 63 6.63 1.62 -2.01
CA PHE A 63 5.32 1.18 -1.54
C PHE A 63 4.86 2.04 -0.36
N VAL A 64 3.58 2.35 -0.29
CA VAL A 64 2.94 3.07 0.82
C VAL A 64 1.89 2.17 1.44
N ILE A 65 1.99 1.89 2.73
CA ILE A 65 1.01 1.11 3.49
C ILE A 65 0.09 2.06 4.25
N THR A 66 -1.21 1.98 3.97
CA THR A 66 -2.18 2.87 4.61
C THR A 66 -2.52 2.42 6.02
N GLY A 67 -3.22 3.29 6.75
CA GLY A 67 -3.90 2.89 7.98
C GLY A 67 -4.97 1.83 7.74
N SER A 68 -5.34 1.11 8.78
CA SER A 68 -6.48 0.20 8.85
C SER A 68 -7.26 0.46 10.14
N CYS A 69 -8.56 0.18 10.15
CA CYS A 69 -9.35 0.05 11.38
C CYS A 69 -9.18 -1.33 12.04
N SER A 70 -8.50 -2.26 11.35
CA SER A 70 -8.22 -3.60 11.86
C SER A 70 -7.04 -3.59 12.83
N ASP A 71 -7.03 -4.53 13.76
CA ASP A 71 -5.92 -4.70 14.69
C ASP A 71 -4.68 -5.25 13.95
N ALA A 72 -3.51 -4.63 14.14
CA ALA A 72 -2.25 -5.03 13.48
C ALA A 72 -1.78 -6.43 13.89
N HIS A 73 -2.27 -6.97 15.00
CA HIS A 73 -2.02 -8.32 15.48
C HIS A 73 -3.25 -9.22 15.32
N GLY A 74 -4.26 -8.76 14.56
CA GLY A 74 -5.41 -9.54 14.20
C GLY A 74 -5.01 -10.80 13.43
N SER A 75 -5.76 -11.87 13.62
CA SER A 75 -5.56 -13.16 12.94
C SER A 75 -6.20 -13.21 11.55
N ASP A 76 -6.46 -12.06 10.94
CA ASP A 76 -7.02 -11.99 9.59
C ASP A 76 -5.98 -12.41 8.56
N ARG A 77 -6.39 -13.26 7.63
CA ARG A 77 -5.49 -13.88 6.65
C ARG A 77 -4.70 -12.86 5.81
N TRP A 78 -5.35 -11.76 5.44
CA TRP A 78 -4.73 -10.69 4.65
C TRP A 78 -3.59 -9.96 5.41
N ILE A 79 -3.63 -9.95 6.75
CA ILE A 79 -2.55 -9.37 7.57
C ILE A 79 -1.31 -10.25 7.47
N HIS A 80 -1.49 -11.57 7.59
CA HIS A 80 -0.39 -12.51 7.38
C HIS A 80 0.19 -12.42 5.98
N ASP A 81 -0.65 -12.35 4.94
CA ASP A 81 -0.21 -12.17 3.55
C ASP A 81 0.56 -10.85 3.36
N LEU A 82 0.13 -9.77 4.02
CA LEU A 82 0.84 -8.49 4.04
C LEU A 82 2.21 -8.61 4.71
N LEU A 83 2.30 -9.26 5.87
CA LEU A 83 3.58 -9.44 6.59
C LEU A 83 4.58 -10.24 5.74
N ASP A 84 4.14 -11.31 5.08
CA ASP A 84 5.03 -12.08 4.19
C ASP A 84 5.41 -11.28 2.93
N PHE A 85 4.52 -10.43 2.42
CA PHE A 85 4.86 -9.50 1.36
C PHE A 85 5.90 -8.46 1.80
N LEU A 86 5.79 -7.92 3.02
CA LEU A 86 6.75 -6.95 3.56
C LEU A 86 8.16 -7.54 3.72
N LYS A 87 8.27 -8.80 4.16
CA LYS A 87 9.56 -9.52 4.20
C LYS A 87 10.20 -9.62 2.80
N LYS A 88 9.38 -9.84 1.76
CA LYS A 88 9.87 -9.84 0.37
C LYS A 88 10.36 -8.45 -0.04
N LEU A 89 9.62 -7.39 0.30
CA LEU A 89 10.04 -6.01 0.01
C LEU A 89 11.37 -5.65 0.70
N ASP A 90 11.58 -6.06 1.96
CA ASP A 90 12.85 -5.83 2.65
C ASP A 90 14.02 -6.61 2.02
N SER A 91 13.76 -7.86 1.63
CA SER A 91 14.75 -8.70 0.94
C SER A 91 15.18 -8.07 -0.39
N LEU A 92 14.25 -7.43 -1.09
CA LEU A 92 14.48 -6.69 -2.34
C LEU A 92 14.95 -5.24 -2.13
N LYS A 93 15.14 -4.81 -0.88
CA LYS A 93 15.54 -3.44 -0.50
C LYS A 93 14.65 -2.36 -1.11
N LYS A 94 13.35 -2.64 -1.25
CA LYS A 94 12.35 -1.68 -1.71
C LYS A 94 12.07 -0.65 -0.63
N LYS A 95 11.76 0.58 -1.04
CA LYS A 95 11.38 1.66 -0.12
C LYS A 95 9.93 1.45 0.32
N VAL A 96 9.69 1.47 1.63
CA VAL A 96 8.35 1.30 2.21
C VAL A 96 8.05 2.44 3.17
N LEU A 97 6.88 3.07 3.03
CA LEU A 97 6.35 4.07 3.94
C LEU A 97 5.08 3.53 4.60
N GLY A 98 5.10 3.35 5.91
CA GLY A 98 3.93 2.94 6.69
C GLY A 98 3.24 4.11 7.38
N ILE A 99 1.90 4.15 7.34
CA ILE A 99 1.09 5.20 7.98
C ILE A 99 0.12 4.56 8.98
N CYS A 100 0.17 4.99 10.25
CA CYS A 100 -0.62 4.43 11.35
C CYS A 100 -0.42 2.91 11.50
N PHE A 101 -1.44 2.09 11.25
CA PHE A 101 -1.35 0.63 11.13
C PHE A 101 -0.17 0.19 10.25
N GLY A 102 0.03 0.85 9.10
CA GLY A 102 1.14 0.56 8.20
C GLY A 102 2.50 0.72 8.85
N HIS A 103 2.65 1.64 9.80
CA HIS A 103 3.88 1.78 10.58
C HIS A 103 4.01 0.65 11.62
N GLN A 104 2.90 0.25 12.26
CA GLN A 104 2.88 -0.84 13.23
C GLN A 104 3.26 -2.19 12.62
N VAL A 105 2.82 -2.51 11.40
CA VAL A 105 3.14 -3.79 10.75
C VAL A 105 4.56 -3.87 10.17
N ILE A 106 5.26 -2.74 10.08
CA ILE A 106 6.66 -2.69 9.63
C ILE A 106 7.63 -3.02 10.78
N TYR A 107 7.23 -2.81 12.04
CA TYR A 107 8.06 -2.95 13.24
C TYR A 107 7.58 -4.07 14.15
#